data_AF-A0A3C0HSU9-F1
#
_entry.id   AF-A0A3C0HSU9-F1
#
_cell.length_a   1.000
_cell.length_b   1.000
_cell.length_c   1.000
_cell.angle_alpha   90.00
_cell.angle_beta   90.00
_cell.angle_gamma   90.00
#
_symmetry.space_group_name_H-M   'P 1'
#
loop_
_entity.id
_entity.type
_entity.pdbx_description
1 polymer ?
#
loop_
_entity_poly.entity_id
_entity_poly.type
_entity_poly.pdbx_seq_one_letter_code
_entity_poly.pdbx_strand_id
1 'polypeptide(L)' 'MAATSLADRLRARIAANGPIAVSDFVDAALYDEAEGFYAAGGQAGRRGDFITAPEVGPLFGAVV' A
#
# COMPACT_ATOMS: atom_id res chain seq x y z
N MET A 1 -21.76 -3.90 14.09
CA MET A 1 -20.76 -2.81 14.22
C MET A 1 -19.78 -2.99 13.08
N ALA A 2 -19.59 -1.98 12.23
CA ALA A 2 -18.54 -2.06 11.21
C ALA A 2 -17.17 -2.16 11.91
N ALA A 3 -16.27 -2.98 11.37
CA ALA A 3 -14.89 -3.03 11.86
C ALA A 3 -14.24 -1.64 11.73
N THR A 4 -13.41 -1.26 12.70
CA THR A 4 -12.70 0.03 12.68
C THR A 4 -11.72 0.05 11.51
N SER A 5 -11.87 1.02 10.60
CA SER A 5 -11.00 1.14 9.42
C SER A 5 -9.56 1.54 9.79
N LEU A 6 -8.62 1.30 8.88
CA LEU A 6 -7.23 1.74 9.03
C LEU A 6 -7.13 3.25 9.23
N ALA A 7 -7.91 4.01 8.48
CA ALA A 7 -7.95 5.47 8.61
C ALA A 7 -8.37 5.90 10.03
N ASP A 8 -9.34 5.20 10.63
CA ASP A 8 -9.78 5.50 12.00
C ASP A 8 -8.73 5.10 13.03
N ARG A 9 -8.05 3.96 12.85
CA ARG A 9 -6.92 3.55 13.71
C ARG A 9 -5.77 4.57 13.67
N LEU A 10 -5.43 5.07 12.49
CA LEU A 10 -4.37 6.08 12.32
C LEU A 10 -4.75 7.43 12.93
N ARG A 11 -6.00 7.90 12.73
CA ARG A 11 -6.50 9.11 13.38
C ARG A 11 -6.43 9.00 14.89
N ALA A 12 -6.85 7.87 15.46
CA ALA A 12 -6.80 7.64 16.89
C ALA A 12 -5.35 7.65 17.42
N ARG A 13 -4.41 7.00 16.71
CA ARG A 13 -2.98 7.01 17.05
C ARG A 13 -2.41 8.43 17.06
N ILE A 14 -2.71 9.24 16.04
CA ILE A 14 -2.22 10.62 15.92
C ILE A 14 -2.81 11.51 17.01
N ALA A 15 -4.09 11.36 17.32
CA ALA A 15 -4.74 12.12 18.39
C ALA A 15 -4.15 11.80 19.77
N ALA A 16 -3.81 10.53 20.02
CA ALA A 16 -3.27 10.09 21.31
C ALA A 16 -1.76 10.39 21.48
N ASN A 17 -0.97 10.20 20.42
CA ASN A 17 0.50 10.19 20.52
C ASN A 17 1.17 11.35 19.77
N GLY A 18 0.40 12.22 19.11
CA GLY A 18 0.89 13.29 18.27
C GLY A 18 1.15 12.86 16.82
N PRO A 19 1.65 13.77 15.97
CA PRO A 19 1.91 13.51 14.56
C PRO A 19 2.82 12.32 14.34
N ILE A 20 2.55 11.54 13.29
CA ILE A 20 3.44 10.47 12.82
C ILE A 20 4.29 10.95 11.65
N ALA A 21 5.41 10.27 11.41
CA ALA A 21 6.18 10.48 10.20
C ALA A 21 5.36 10.11 8.96
N VAL A 22 5.63 10.77 7.84
CA VAL A 22 5.00 10.42 6.56
C VAL A 22 5.34 8.97 6.17
N SER A 23 6.55 8.49 6.50
CA SER A 23 6.94 7.09 6.29
C SER A 23 6.01 6.12 7.01
N ASP A 24 5.69 6.36 8.28
CA ASP A 24 4.78 5.50 9.05
C ASP A 24 3.37 5.45 8.44
N PHE A 25 2.89 6.59 7.91
CA PHE A 25 1.61 6.66 7.22
C PHE A 25 1.64 5.86 5.91
N VAL A 26 2.69 6.03 5.11
CA VAL A 26 2.87 5.32 3.83
C VAL A 26 3.02 3.82 4.07
N ASP A 27 3.79 3.41 5.07
CA ASP A 27 3.96 2.00 5.45
C ASP A 27 2.61 1.38 5.83
N ALA A 28 1.81 2.06 6.64
CA ALA A 28 0.47 1.59 6.98
C ALA A 28 -0.44 1.50 5.75
N ALA A 29 -0.45 2.53 4.90
CA ALA A 29 -1.28 2.55 3.69
C ALA A 29 -0.90 1.46 2.68
N LEU A 30 0.37 1.06 2.62
CA LEU A 30 0.86 0.02 1.71
C LEU A 30 0.78 -1.39 2.31
N TYR A 31 1.02 -1.53 3.61
CA TYR A 31 1.34 -2.82 4.22
C TYR A 31 0.56 -3.17 5.50
N ASP A 32 -0.42 -2.38 5.94
CA ASP A 32 -1.34 -2.82 7.00
C ASP A 32 -1.97 -4.18 6.62
N GLU A 33 -1.96 -5.13 7.56
CA GLU A 33 -2.32 -6.53 7.30
C GLU A 33 -3.75 -6.71 6.78
N ALA A 34 -4.67 -5.81 7.14
CA ALA A 34 -6.08 -5.91 6.78
C ALA A 34 -6.45 -5.03 5.59
N GLU A 35 -5.90 -3.81 5.53
CA GLU A 35 -6.37 -2.75 4.63
C GLU A 35 -5.24 -2.07 3.83
N GLY A 36 -4.00 -2.49 4.01
CA GLY A 36 -2.87 -2.00 3.22
C GLY A 36 -3.00 -2.40 1.75
N PHE A 37 -2.60 -1.52 0.84
CA PHE A 37 -2.75 -1.73 -0.60
C PHE A 37 -2.24 -3.11 -1.06
N TYR A 38 -1.03 -3.50 -0.67
CA TYR A 38 -0.46 -4.80 -1.08
C TYR A 38 -1.05 -5.99 -0.31
N ALA A 39 -1.60 -5.79 0.88
CA ALA A 39 -2.28 -6.84 1.64
C ALA A 39 -3.70 -7.09 1.11
N ALA A 40 -4.39 -6.03 0.66
CA ALA A 40 -5.74 -6.08 0.13
C ALA A 40 -5.82 -6.50 -1.36
N GLY A 41 -4.70 -6.85 -1.98
CA GLY A 41 -4.62 -7.39 -3.34
C GLY A 41 -4.25 -6.37 -4.44
N GLY A 42 -3.88 -5.16 -4.05
CA GLY A 42 -3.29 -4.19 -4.96
C GLY A 42 -1.98 -4.72 -5.54
N GLN A 43 -1.81 -4.62 -6.86
CA GLN A 43 -0.74 -5.34 -7.55
C GLN A 43 -0.31 -4.69 -8.86
N ALA A 44 0.97 -4.90 -9.21
CA ALA A 44 1.48 -4.65 -10.55
C ALA A 44 0.98 -5.71 -11.53
N GLY A 45 0.79 -5.35 -12.80
CA GLY A 45 0.44 -6.32 -13.84
C GLY A 45 -0.33 -5.69 -14.98
N ARG A 46 -0.41 -6.38 -16.13
CA ARG A 46 -1.28 -5.96 -17.26
C ARG A 46 -2.76 -5.84 -16.89
N ARG A 47 -3.17 -6.48 -15.80
CA ARG A 47 -4.52 -6.44 -15.22
C ARG A 47 -4.52 -5.93 -13.78
N GLY A 48 -3.37 -5.43 -13.31
CA GLY A 48 -3.22 -4.83 -11.99
C GLY A 48 -3.52 -3.34 -12.02
N ASP A 49 -3.24 -2.68 -10.91
CA ASP A 49 -3.49 -1.25 -10.71
C ASP A 49 -2.47 -0.37 -11.44
N PHE A 50 -1.29 -0.92 -11.71
CA PHE A 50 -0.23 -0.28 -12.48
C PHE A 50 0.59 -1.29 -13.27
N ILE A 51 1.27 -0.80 -14.30
CA ILE A 51 2.18 -1.58 -15.14
C ILE A 51 3.63 -1.28 -14.75
N THR A 52 4.51 -2.27 -14.75
CA THR A 52 5.96 -2.06 -14.62
C THR A 52 6.68 -2.47 -15.91
N ALA A 53 7.99 -2.22 -15.98
CA ALA A 53 8.75 -2.46 -17.20
C ALA A 53 8.77 -3.95 -17.65
N PRO A 54 8.90 -4.95 -16.74
CA PRO A 54 8.77 -6.35 -17.10
C PRO A 54 7.46 -6.70 -17.84
N GLU A 55 6.34 -6.05 -17.53
CA GLU A 55 5.03 -6.36 -18.13
C GLU A 55 4.86 -5.79 -19.55
N VAL A 56 5.67 -4.80 -19.93
CA VAL A 56 5.64 -4.20 -21.27
C VAL A 56 6.15 -5.19 -22.31
N GLY A 57 7.26 -5.86 -22.05
CA GLY A 57 7.81 -6.87 -22.95
C GLY A 57 9.08 -7.55 -22.45
N PRO A 58 9.45 -8.70 -23.06
CA PRO A 58 10.53 -9.55 -22.57
C PRO A 58 11.92 -8.90 -22.68
N LEU A 59 12.08 -7.86 -23.51
CA LEU A 59 13.35 -7.18 -23.69
C LEU A 59 13.89 -6.61 -22.37
N PHE A 60 13.03 -6.12 -21.47
CA PHE A 60 13.48 -5.57 -20.18
C PHE A 60 14.26 -6.61 -19.36
N GLY A 61 13.74 -7.83 -19.22
CA GLY A 61 14.42 -8.91 -18.50
C GLY A 61 15.65 -9.48 -19.21
N ALA A 62 15.88 -9.13 -20.48
CA ALA A 62 17.05 -9.56 -21.24
C ALA A 62 18.22 -8.56 -21.18
N VAL A 63 17.97 -7.31 -20.76
CA VAL A 63 18.96 -6.22 -20.85
C VAL A 63 19.31 -5.56 -19.50
N VAL A 64 18.60 -5.91 -18.42
CA VAL A 64 18.90 -5.52 -17.04
C VAL A 64 19.56 -6.69 -16.34
#